data_AF-A0A0X9VJ74-F1
#
_entry.id   AF-A0A0X9VJ74-F1
#
_cell.length_a   1.000
_cell.length_b   1.000
_cell.length_c   1.000
_cell.angle_alpha   90.00
_cell.angle_beta   90.00
_cell.angle_gamma   90.00
#
_symmetry.space_group_name_H-M   'P 1'
#
loop_
_entity.id
_entity.type
_entity.pdbx_description
1 polymer ?
#
loop_
_entity_poly.entity_id
_entity_poly.type
_entity_poly.pdbx_seq_one_letter_code
_entity_poly.pdbx_strand_id
1 'polypeptide(L)'
;MNIQIVYALPNKQILLNIVIKQKTTVKEAILQSGILSIRNDIDLNKNKVGIFSKITKLSKVLSNGDRIEIYRPLLADPKEIRRKREKKYNLNFQQNYY
;
A
#
# COMPACT_ATOMS: atom_id res chain seq x y z
N MET A 1 3.80 -18.44 -5.66
CA MET A 1 5.03 -17.62 -5.64
C MET A 1 4.90 -16.65 -4.47
N ASN A 2 5.92 -16.52 -3.64
CA ASN A 2 5.86 -15.71 -2.42
C ASN A 2 6.43 -14.32 -2.70
N ILE A 3 5.69 -13.28 -2.34
CA ILE A 3 6.14 -11.89 -2.44
C ILE A 3 5.79 -11.14 -1.15
N GLN A 4 6.45 -9.99 -0.97
CA GLN A 4 6.25 -9.11 0.16
C GLN A 4 5.70 -7.78 -0.33
N ILE A 5 4.75 -7.20 0.40
CA ILE A 5 4.23 -5.86 0.17
C ILE A 5 4.50 -5.04 1.42
N VAL A 6 5.15 -3.90 1.23
CA VAL A 6 5.57 -2.99 2.30
C VAL A 6 4.97 -1.61 2.04
N TYR A 7 4.32 -1.07 3.06
CA TYR A 7 3.87 0.31 3.09
C TYR A 7 4.50 1.03 4.28
N ALA A 8 5.42 1.95 4.00
CA ALA A 8 6.23 2.63 5.00
C ALA A 8 5.59 3.96 5.44
N LEU A 9 5.00 4.00 6.65
CA LEU A 9 4.58 5.23 7.34
C LEU A 9 5.71 5.72 8.26
N PRO A 10 5.73 6.99 8.69
CA PRO A 10 6.80 7.53 9.55
C PRO A 10 6.96 6.76 10.86
N ASN A 11 5.83 6.31 11.41
CA ASN A 11 5.78 5.75 12.75
C ASN A 11 5.57 4.24 12.76
N LYS A 12 5.10 3.65 11.64
CA LYS A 12 4.77 2.23 11.52
C LYS A 12 4.96 1.76 10.08
N GLN A 13 5.43 0.54 9.90
CA GLN A 13 5.43 -0.12 8.61
C GLN A 13 4.37 -1.22 8.59
N ILE A 14 3.67 -1.35 7.47
CA ILE A 14 2.83 -2.52 7.20
C ILE A 14 3.65 -3.42 6.28
N LEU A 15 3.85 -4.67 6.68
CA LEU A 15 4.48 -5.71 5.87
C LEU A 15 3.50 -6.86 5.74
N LEU A 16 3.15 -7.22 4.49
CA LEU A 16 2.27 -8.31 4.15
C LEU A 16 3.03 -9.32 3.31
N ASN A 17 3.02 -10.58 3.72
CA ASN A 17 3.51 -11.70 2.92
C ASN A 17 2.31 -12.34 2.23
N ILE A 18 2.33 -12.41 0.90
CA ILE A 18 1.25 -13.03 0.14
C ILE A 18 1.77 -14.03 -0.88
N VAL A 19 0.94 -15.03 -1.17
CA VAL A 19 1.17 -16.02 -2.22
C VAL A 19 0.39 -15.58 -3.45
N ILE A 20 1.10 -15.36 -4.55
CA ILE A 20 0.53 -14.99 -5.85
C ILE A 20 0.78 -16.07 -6.91
N LYS A 21 0.00 -16.02 -7.98
CA LYS A 21 0.21 -16.84 -9.17
C LYS A 21 1.45 -16.35 -9.95
N GLN A 22 1.99 -17.21 -10.80
CA GLN A 22 3.01 -16.77 -11.75
C GLN A 22 2.41 -15.77 -12.74
N LYS A 23 3.26 -14.89 -13.27
CA LYS A 23 2.88 -13.82 -14.22
C LYS A 23 1.94 -12.75 -13.65
N THR A 24 1.72 -12.73 -12.33
CA THR A 24 0.97 -11.66 -11.66
C THR A 24 1.77 -10.36 -11.68
N THR A 25 1.07 -9.27 -11.96
CA THR A 25 1.64 -7.92 -12.01
C THR A 25 1.67 -7.26 -10.63
N VAL A 26 2.48 -6.21 -10.49
CA VAL A 26 2.53 -5.38 -9.28
C VAL A 26 1.14 -4.90 -8.87
N LYS A 27 0.34 -4.41 -9.84
CA LYS A 27 -1.04 -3.93 -9.58
C LYS A 27 -1.91 -5.03 -8.97
N GLU A 28 -1.91 -6.20 -9.60
CA GLU A 28 -2.73 -7.33 -9.17
C GLU A 28 -2.30 -7.85 -7.80
N ALA A 29 -0.99 -7.93 -7.53
CA ALA A 29 -0.50 -8.34 -6.22
C ALA A 29 -0.93 -7.36 -5.12
N ILE A 30 -0.89 -6.05 -5.38
CA ILE A 30 -1.37 -5.04 -4.41
C ILE A 30 -2.87 -5.19 -4.18
N LEU A 31 -3.67 -5.42 -5.24
CA LEU A 31 -5.10 -5.66 -5.11
C LEU A 31 -5.39 -6.94 -4.31
N GLN A 32 -4.69 -8.03 -4.60
CA GLN A 32 -4.83 -9.31 -3.89
C GLN A 32 -4.40 -9.24 -2.43
N SER A 33 -3.45 -8.35 -2.09
CA SER A 33 -2.99 -8.18 -0.71
C SER A 33 -4.04 -7.59 0.23
N GLY A 34 -5.10 -6.99 -0.30
CA GLY A 34 -6.11 -6.30 0.49
C GLY A 34 -5.59 -5.02 1.18
N ILE A 35 -4.36 -4.58 0.90
CA ILE A 35 -3.79 -3.39 1.57
C ILE A 35 -4.60 -2.11 1.30
N LEU A 36 -5.24 -2.02 0.14
CA LEU A 36 -6.13 -0.90 -0.21
C LEU A 36 -7.39 -0.86 0.68
N SER A 37 -7.82 -2.01 1.20
CA SER A 37 -8.94 -2.11 2.15
C SER A 37 -8.50 -1.76 3.58
N ILE A 38 -7.23 -1.96 3.91
CA ILE A 38 -6.63 -1.60 5.20
C ILE A 38 -6.29 -0.10 5.24
N ARG A 39 -5.89 0.47 4.11
CA ARG A 39 -5.38 1.84 3.97
C ARG A 39 -6.06 2.58 2.83
N ASN A 40 -6.99 3.45 3.20
CA ASN A 40 -7.73 4.30 2.25
C ASN A 40 -6.91 5.50 1.72
N ASP A 41 -5.70 5.71 2.23
CA ASP A 41 -4.77 6.76 1.79
C ASP A 41 -3.80 6.30 0.70
N ILE A 42 -3.86 5.03 0.29
CA ILE A 42 -3.10 4.52 -0.84
C ILE A 42 -3.92 4.74 -2.12
N ASP A 43 -3.39 5.57 -3.02
CA ASP A 43 -3.92 5.75 -4.38
C ASP A 43 -2.86 5.31 -5.37
N LEU A 44 -3.03 4.15 -6.00
CA LEU A 44 -2.05 3.60 -6.95
C LEU A 44 -1.80 4.49 -8.18
N ASN A 45 -2.66 5.46 -8.46
CA ASN A 45 -2.41 6.42 -9.54
C ASN A 45 -1.48 7.56 -9.12
N LYS A 46 -1.40 7.86 -7.82
CA LYS A 46 -0.57 8.95 -7.25
C LYS A 46 0.68 8.42 -6.54
N ASN A 47 0.57 7.25 -5.92
CA ASN A 47 1.63 6.61 -5.18
C ASN A 47 2.66 6.01 -6.14
N LYS A 48 3.94 6.34 -5.90
CA LYS A 48 5.03 5.61 -6.56
C LYS A 48 5.15 4.23 -5.92
N VAL A 49 5.38 3.22 -6.74
CA VAL A 49 5.64 1.85 -6.30
C VAL A 49 7.04 1.45 -6.75
N GLY A 50 7.77 0.77 -5.88
CA GLY A 50 9.08 0.21 -6.18
C GLY A 50 9.14 -1.29 -5.91
N ILE A 51 10.13 -1.95 -6.50
CA ILE A 51 10.57 -3.29 -6.10
C ILE A 51 12.04 -3.18 -5.69
N PHE A 52 12.39 -3.62 -4.48
CA PHE A 52 13.75 -3.50 -3.92
C PHE A 52 14.37 -2.11 -4.14
N SER A 53 13.70 -1.07 -3.64
CA SER A 53 14.11 0.34 -3.78
C SER A 53 14.23 0.87 -5.22
N LYS A 54 13.76 0.13 -6.23
CA LYS A 54 13.73 0.56 -7.64
C LYS A 54 12.30 0.88 -8.07
N ILE A 55 12.04 2.14 -8.42
CA ILE A 55 10.73 2.57 -8.94
C ILE A 55 10.34 1.71 -10.13
N THR A 56 9.10 1.24 -10.13
CA THR A 56 8.59 0.32 -11.15
C THR A 56 7.19 0.65 -11.59
N LYS A 57 6.82 0.09 -12.74
CA LYS A 57 5.47 0.24 -13.29
C LYS A 57 4.54 -0.78 -12.64
N LEU A 58 3.29 -0.40 -12.45
CA LEU A 58 2.22 -1.27 -11.97
C LEU A 58 1.98 -2.50 -12.88
N SER A 59 2.34 -2.40 -14.17
CA SER A 59 2.24 -3.48 -15.15
C SER A 59 3.42 -4.45 -15.14
N LYS A 60 4.48 -4.20 -14.34
CA LYS A 60 5.62 -5.12 -14.26
C LYS A 60 5.17 -6.44 -13.65
N VAL A 61 5.57 -7.54 -14.28
CA VAL A 61 5.39 -8.90 -13.77
C VAL A 61 6.36 -9.16 -12.62
N LEU A 62 5.85 -9.74 -11.55
CA LEU A 62 6.62 -10.07 -10.35
C LEU A 62 7.36 -11.39 -10.49
N SER A 63 8.42 -11.52 -9.71
CA SER A 63 9.23 -12.73 -9.53
C SER A 63 9.18 -13.20 -8.08
N ASN A 64 9.63 -14.43 -7.82
CA ASN A 64 9.58 -15.01 -6.49
C ASN A 64 10.55 -14.28 -5.56
N GLY A 65 10.07 -13.91 -4.38
CA GLY A 65 10.83 -13.15 -3.40
C GLY A 65 10.80 -11.63 -3.63
N ASP A 66 10.11 -11.13 -4.66
CA ASP A 66 9.99 -9.69 -4.88
C ASP A 66 9.37 -9.00 -3.67
N ARG A 67 9.95 -7.85 -3.31
CA ARG A 67 9.40 -6.94 -2.29
C ARG A 67 8.89 -5.68 -2.95
N ILE A 68 7.58 -5.51 -2.95
CA ILE A 68 6.88 -4.33 -3.43
C ILE A 68 6.86 -3.29 -2.32
N GLU A 69 7.35 -2.09 -2.59
CA GLU A 69 7.35 -0.94 -1.69
C GLU A 69 6.38 0.12 -2.23
N ILE A 70 5.36 0.45 -1.45
CA ILE A 70 4.41 1.52 -1.79
C ILE A 70 4.88 2.79 -1.07
N TYR A 71 5.34 3.78 -1.85
CA TYR A 71 5.73 5.08 -1.32
C TYR A 71 4.51 5.95 -1.05
N ARG A 72 4.64 6.86 -0.09
CA ARG A 72 3.60 7.85 0.20
C ARG A 72 3.56 8.91 -0.90
N PRO A 73 2.36 9.42 -1.25
CA PRO A 73 2.28 10.59 -2.09
C PRO A 73 2.89 11.76 -1.33
N LEU A 74 3.77 12.53 -1.99
CA LEU A 74 4.19 13.82 -1.48
C LEU A 74 2.94 14.70 -1.49
N LEU A 75 2.52 15.19 -0.33
CA LEU A 75 1.39 16.11 -0.19
C LEU A 75 1.71 17.41 -0.93
N ALA A 76 1.42 17.42 -2.22
CA ALA A 76 1.45 18.61 -3.07
C ALA A 76 0.08 18.73 -3.77
N ASP A 77 -0.98 18.89 -2.96
CA ASP A 77 -2.08 19.77 -3.36
C ASP A 77 -2.88 20.25 -2.12
N PRO A 78 -2.74 21.53 -1.71
CA PRO A 78 -3.41 22.11 -0.53
C PRO A 78 -4.95 22.16 -0.62
N LYS A 79 -5.58 21.91 -1.78
CA LYS A 79 -7.00 22.19 -2.01
C LYS A 79 -7.99 21.11 -1.50
N GLU A 80 -7.59 19.84 -1.40
CA GLU A 80 -8.53 18.77 -1.02
C GLU A 80 -8.56 18.45 0.49
N ILE A 81 -7.53 18.83 1.24
CA ILE A 81 -7.40 18.53 2.67
C ILE A 81 -8.50 19.19 3.51
N ARG A 82 -9.11 20.27 3.00
CA ARG A 82 -10.11 21.07 3.70
C ARG A 82 -11.50 20.41 3.79
N ARG A 83 -11.84 19.40 2.98
CA ARG A 83 -13.25 18.94 2.87
C ARG A 83 -13.62 17.64 3.60
N LYS A 84 -12.67 16.85 4.12
CA LYS A 84 -12.98 15.50 4.66
C LYS A 84 -12.36 15.13 6.02
N ARG A 85 -11.92 16.10 6.82
CA ARG A 85 -11.29 15.82 8.13
C ARG A 85 -12.24 15.83 9.32
N GLU A 86 -13.56 15.84 9.13
CA GLU A 86 -14.48 16.01 10.27
C GLU A 86 -15.06 14.74 10.90
N LYS A 87 -14.94 13.50 10.37
CA LYS A 87 -15.82 12.43 10.92
C LYS A 87 -15.31 11.00 11.15
N LYS A 88 -14.03 10.64 10.99
CA LYS A 88 -13.72 9.19 11.02
C LYS A 88 -12.39 8.73 11.63
N TYR A 89 -11.92 9.35 12.71
CA TYR A 89 -10.77 8.83 13.48
C TYR A 89 -11.09 8.41 14.92
N ASN A 90 -12.35 8.39 15.34
CA ASN A 90 -12.71 8.23 16.76
C ASN A 90 -13.61 7.04 17.13
N LEU A 91 -13.70 5.95 16.33
CA LEU A 91 -14.65 4.87 16.66
C LEU A 91 -14.15 3.41 16.64
N ASN A 92 -12.94 3.08 16.19
CA ASN A 92 -12.57 1.65 16.02
C ASN A 92 -11.30 1.19 16.77
N PHE A 93 -10.83 1.93 17.78
CA PHE A 93 -9.63 1.54 18.55
C PHE A 93 -9.92 0.95 19.93
N GLN A 94 -11.18 0.69 20.28
CA GLN A 94 -11.54 -0.19 21.39
C GLN A 94 -12.09 -1.48 20.79
N GLN A 95 -11.30 -2.55 20.84
CA GLN A 95 -11.67 -3.96 21.04
C GLN A 95 -10.44 -4.79 20.59
N ASN A 96 -9.93 -5.62 21.51
CA ASN A 96 -8.82 -6.57 21.35
C ASN A 96 -7.40 -6.03 21.51
N TYR A 97 -7.08 -5.59 22.73
CA TYR A 97 -5.86 -6.01 23.44
C TYR A 97 -6.23 -6.13 24.92
N TYR A 98 -6.43 -7.36 25.39
CA TYR A 98 -6.20 -7.96 26.71
C TYR A 98 -6.99 -9.28 26.79
#